data_AF-A0A971G256-F1
#
_entry.id   AF-A0A971G256-F1
#
_cell.length_a   1.000
_cell.length_b   1.000
_cell.length_c   1.000
_cell.angle_alpha   90.00
_cell.angle_beta   90.00
_cell.angle_gamma   90.00
#
_symmetry.space_group_name_H-M   'P 1'
#
loop_
_entity.id
_entity.type
_entity.pdbx_description
1 polymer ?
#
loop_
_entity_poly.entity_id
_entity_poly.type
_entity_poly.pdbx_seq_one_letter_code
_entity_poly.pdbx_strand_id
1 'polypeptide(L)'
;MPPLRTEITEITTGLAMLGLGDLDWALERRPAELVGVAGGVWDRLAAARAAGEHDADFRRAWENGLAFLRADEGLRSRVPARIEWKGPDRLPLVNDVPADLRIDRVYLVSCKYLSKVLHNVAPAGLFDGGLAGASAKAVDWFGHVAGDELQAFYDAARRGLTDAGADVLDAAGRDLLPARVTDLARSGRDLLKGALGRSLPAPLDDAYAALARAVAERSADRWAATLGDRAERERLLWRLLRLGGAPYFVLGASASSPMRLRIDTPWDWQQRYRLKAFEVWPEPAGQAVVRWQASVADRDAGVDVTTRGHVEIRWSHGRFSGNPEAKVYLDTPHAQVPGYHGLT
;
A
#
# COMPACT_ATOMS: atom_id res chain seq x y z
N MET A 1 -14.63 8.83 8.76
CA MET A 1 -13.80 8.73 9.97
C MET A 1 -12.79 7.62 9.77
N PRO A 2 -11.51 7.79 10.18
CA PRO A 2 -10.54 6.70 10.15
C PRO A 2 -11.01 5.51 11.00
N PRO A 3 -10.54 4.28 10.71
CA PRO A 3 -10.70 3.16 11.63
C PRO A 3 -10.09 3.48 13.00
N LEU A 4 -10.75 3.07 14.09
CA LEU A 4 -10.27 3.31 15.46
C LEU A 4 -8.80 2.88 15.66
N ARG A 5 -8.43 1.73 15.10
CA ARG A 5 -7.05 1.23 15.15
C ARG A 5 -6.02 2.22 14.57
N THR A 6 -6.36 2.91 13.49
CA THR A 6 -5.48 3.90 12.85
C THR A 6 -5.23 5.09 13.78
N GLU A 7 -6.29 5.63 14.37
CA GLU A 7 -6.21 6.71 15.35
C GLU A 7 -5.36 6.31 16.56
N ILE A 8 -5.59 5.10 17.10
CA ILE A 8 -4.79 4.54 18.19
C ILE A 8 -3.31 4.55 17.81
N THR A 9 -2.95 3.99 16.65
CA THR A 9 -1.56 3.84 16.27
C THR A 9 -0.84 5.15 15.99
N GLU A 10 -1.52 6.13 15.39
CA GLU A 10 -0.92 7.40 15.00
C GLU A 10 -0.84 8.38 16.17
N ILE A 11 -1.95 8.60 16.87
CA ILE A 11 -2.04 9.59 17.96
C ILE A 11 -1.21 9.13 19.16
N THR A 12 -1.26 7.85 19.52
CA THR A 12 -0.47 7.31 20.64
C THR A 12 1.02 7.39 20.37
N THR A 13 1.45 7.17 19.12
CA THR A 13 2.85 7.35 18.72
C THR A 13 3.28 8.80 18.91
N GLY A 14 2.45 9.78 18.51
CA GLY A 14 2.70 11.20 18.73
C GLY A 14 2.75 11.58 20.22
N LEU A 15 1.78 11.12 21.02
CA LEU A 15 1.74 11.37 22.47
C LEU A 15 3.02 10.92 23.17
N ALA A 16 3.51 9.72 22.85
CA ALA A 16 4.72 9.18 23.45
C ALA A 16 5.97 10.03 23.15
N MET A 17 6.00 10.73 22.01
CA MET A 17 7.11 11.62 21.66
C MET A 17 7.20 12.85 22.56
N LEU A 18 6.15 13.17 23.31
CA LEU A 18 6.17 14.26 24.29
C LEU A 18 6.87 13.87 25.60
N GLY A 19 7.25 12.59 25.77
CA GLY A 19 7.94 12.11 26.97
C GLY A 19 7.09 12.21 28.24
N LEU A 20 5.78 12.27 28.08
CA LEU A 20 4.80 12.29 29.17
C LEU A 20 4.83 10.94 29.89
N GLY A 21 4.56 10.94 31.20
CA GLY A 21 4.77 9.78 32.10
C GLY A 21 4.31 8.44 31.52
N ASP A 22 3.03 8.12 31.67
CA ASP A 22 2.40 6.94 31.06
C ASP A 22 1.27 7.33 30.11
N LEU A 23 0.81 6.34 29.35
CA LEU A 23 -0.22 6.51 28.32
C LEU A 23 -1.55 7.00 28.89
N ASP A 24 -1.97 6.47 30.04
CA ASP A 24 -3.28 6.76 30.60
C ASP A 24 -3.31 8.24 31.05
N TRP A 25 -2.24 8.70 31.72
CA TRP A 25 -2.06 10.10 32.06
C TRP A 25 -1.97 11.02 30.82
N ALA A 26 -1.29 10.59 29.75
CA ALA A 26 -1.17 11.38 28.53
C ALA A 26 -2.52 11.56 27.81
N LEU A 27 -3.36 10.51 27.79
CA LEU A 27 -4.71 10.56 27.23
C LEU A 27 -5.64 11.48 28.04
N GLU A 28 -5.54 11.47 29.37
CA GLU A 28 -6.29 12.37 30.24
C GLU A 28 -5.89 13.83 30.01
N ARG A 29 -4.59 14.10 29.89
CA ARG A 29 -4.07 15.46 29.77
C ARG A 29 -4.38 16.15 28.44
N ARG A 30 -4.57 15.39 27.35
CA ARG A 30 -4.84 15.91 25.99
C ARG A 30 -3.92 17.10 25.63
N PRO A 31 -2.60 16.87 25.57
CA PRO A 31 -1.60 17.95 25.47
C PRO A 31 -1.84 18.85 24.26
N ALA A 32 -1.73 20.16 24.46
CA ALA A 32 -1.96 21.17 23.43
C ALA A 32 -0.89 21.13 22.32
N GLU A 33 0.25 20.49 22.58
CA GLU A 33 1.33 20.25 21.63
C GLU A 33 0.90 19.27 20.53
N LEU A 34 -0.03 18.34 20.80
CA LEU A 34 -0.58 17.41 19.81
C LEU A 34 -1.84 17.99 19.18
N VAL A 35 -1.69 18.57 17.99
CA VAL A 35 -2.75 19.28 17.27
C VAL A 35 -3.34 18.43 16.14
N GLY A 36 -4.55 18.81 15.70
CA GLY A 36 -5.29 18.11 14.66
C GLY A 36 -6.22 17.00 15.18
N VAL A 37 -6.21 16.74 16.49
CA VAL A 37 -7.07 15.72 17.13
C VAL A 37 -8.33 16.38 17.71
N ALA A 38 -9.49 16.07 17.13
CA ALA A 38 -10.78 16.57 17.60
C ALA A 38 -11.17 15.94 18.96
N GLY A 39 -11.98 16.66 19.76
CA GLY A 39 -12.43 16.19 21.08
C GLY A 39 -13.06 14.79 21.07
N GLY A 40 -13.95 14.52 20.10
CA GLY A 40 -14.57 13.19 19.98
C GLY A 40 -13.59 12.06 19.61
N VAL A 41 -12.44 12.37 19.01
CA VAL A 41 -11.37 11.38 18.76
C VAL A 41 -10.66 11.05 20.07
N TRP A 42 -10.36 12.05 20.89
CA TRP A 42 -9.82 11.83 22.24
C TRP A 42 -10.74 10.96 23.09
N ASP A 43 -12.04 11.24 23.08
CA ASP A 43 -13.02 10.50 23.87
C ASP A 43 -13.08 9.02 23.43
N ARG A 44 -13.01 8.76 22.12
CA ARG A 44 -12.94 7.40 21.57
C ARG A 44 -11.67 6.65 21.98
N LEU A 45 -10.51 7.31 21.97
CA LEU A 45 -9.26 6.69 22.40
C LEU A 45 -9.30 6.33 23.89
N ALA A 46 -9.78 7.24 24.74
CA ALA A 46 -9.93 7.00 26.17
C ALA A 46 -10.92 5.85 26.45
N ALA A 47 -12.05 5.82 25.74
CA ALA A 47 -13.03 4.74 25.88
C ALA A 47 -12.46 3.38 25.47
N ALA A 48 -11.76 3.31 24.33
CA ALA A 48 -11.13 2.08 23.86
C ALA A 48 -10.06 1.58 24.86
N ARG A 49 -9.25 2.50 25.39
CA ARG A 49 -8.23 2.19 26.40
C ARG A 49 -8.84 1.67 27.71
N ALA A 50 -9.89 2.32 28.20
CA ALA A 50 -10.60 1.90 29.41
C ALA A 50 -11.28 0.52 29.26
N ALA A 51 -11.73 0.20 28.03
CA ALA A 51 -12.32 -1.10 27.70
C ALA A 51 -11.28 -2.22 27.48
N GLY A 52 -9.97 -1.92 27.49
CA GLY A 52 -8.91 -2.88 27.16
C GLY A 52 -8.89 -3.29 25.68
N GLU A 53 -9.56 -2.53 24.81
CA GLU A 53 -9.58 -2.80 23.38
C GLU A 53 -8.25 -2.37 22.76
N HIS A 54 -7.70 -3.21 21.87
CA HIS A 54 -6.48 -2.88 21.12
C HIS A 54 -5.23 -2.60 21.99
N ASP A 55 -5.13 -3.15 23.20
CA ASP A 55 -4.00 -2.94 24.12
C ASP A 55 -2.62 -3.15 23.48
N ALA A 56 -2.49 -4.17 22.63
CA ALA A 56 -1.26 -4.44 21.90
C ALA A 56 -0.90 -3.32 20.91
N ASP A 57 -1.88 -2.69 20.27
CA ASP A 57 -1.65 -1.59 19.33
C ASP A 57 -1.26 -0.31 20.10
N PHE A 58 -1.94 0.01 21.22
CA PHE A 58 -1.59 1.12 22.11
C PHE A 58 -0.15 1.00 22.61
N ARG A 59 0.22 -0.14 23.20
CA ARG A 59 1.55 -0.37 23.75
C ARG A 59 2.63 -0.23 22.68
N ARG A 60 2.45 -0.85 21.52
CA ARG A 60 3.44 -0.78 20.42
C ARG A 60 3.58 0.63 19.86
N ALA A 61 2.49 1.38 19.74
CA ALA A 61 2.53 2.78 19.33
C ALA A 61 3.27 3.65 20.35
N TRP A 62 3.00 3.45 21.63
CA TRP A 62 3.71 4.15 22.70
C TRP A 62 5.22 3.87 22.67
N GLU A 63 5.60 2.60 22.59
CA GLU A 63 7.01 2.18 22.48
C GLU A 63 7.71 2.76 21.25
N ASN A 64 7.01 2.89 20.13
CA ASN A 64 7.56 3.47 18.90
C ASN A 64 7.80 4.98 19.05
N GLY A 65 6.86 5.72 19.64
CA GLY A 65 7.05 7.15 19.87
C GLY A 65 8.17 7.42 20.88
N LEU A 66 8.27 6.63 21.95
CA LEU A 66 9.39 6.71 22.90
C LEU A 66 10.74 6.40 22.25
N ALA A 67 10.79 5.42 21.36
CA ALA A 67 12.01 5.10 20.63
C ALA A 67 12.43 6.25 19.72
N PHE A 68 11.48 6.86 19.01
CA PHE A 68 11.75 8.03 18.17
C PHE A 68 12.16 9.27 18.98
N LEU A 69 11.56 9.46 20.16
CA LEU A 69 11.97 10.51 21.08
C LEU A 69 13.46 10.37 21.43
N ARG A 70 13.92 9.16 21.75
CA ARG A 70 15.28 8.93 22.24
C ARG A 70 16.35 8.88 21.15
N ALA A 71 15.98 8.42 19.95
CA ALA A 71 16.91 8.15 18.88
C ALA A 71 17.75 9.35 18.44
N ASP A 72 18.98 9.08 18.03
CA ASP A 72 19.95 10.07 17.60
C ASP A 72 19.55 10.72 16.26
N GLU A 73 18.94 9.95 15.37
CA GLU A 73 18.38 10.48 14.12
C GLU A 73 16.94 10.97 14.28
N GLY A 74 16.32 10.73 15.45
CA GLY A 74 14.98 11.19 15.82
C GLY A 74 15.03 12.53 16.55
N LEU A 75 14.37 12.60 17.71
CA LEU A 75 14.27 13.83 18.49
C LEU A 75 15.42 14.04 19.49
N ARG A 76 16.32 13.07 19.70
CA ARG A 76 17.46 13.19 20.64
C ARG A 76 17.06 13.61 22.04
N SER A 77 15.99 13.01 22.55
CA SER A 77 15.33 13.31 23.82
C SER A 77 14.81 14.75 23.96
N ARG A 78 14.75 15.53 22.88
CA ARG A 78 14.13 16.85 22.86
C ARG A 78 12.61 16.70 22.80
N VAL A 79 11.92 17.26 23.79
CA VAL A 79 10.46 17.36 23.76
C VAL A 79 10.06 18.29 22.60
N PRO A 80 9.21 17.83 21.66
CA PRO A 80 8.78 18.65 20.55
C PRO A 80 7.81 19.74 21.03
N ALA A 81 7.86 20.91 20.38
CA ALA A 81 6.95 22.00 20.69
C ALA A 81 5.58 21.80 20.03
N ARG A 82 5.54 21.03 18.94
CA ARG A 82 4.32 20.76 18.18
C ARG A 82 4.40 19.43 17.43
N ILE A 83 3.33 18.64 17.53
CA ILE A 83 3.09 17.43 16.75
C ILE A 83 1.75 17.62 16.04
N GLU A 84 1.76 17.57 14.71
CA GLU A 84 0.57 17.73 13.88
C GLU A 84 0.13 16.35 13.38
N TRP A 85 -1.02 15.87 13.87
CA TRP A 85 -1.69 14.70 13.30
C TRP A 85 -2.49 15.13 12.08
N LYS A 86 -2.22 14.53 10.92
CA LYS A 86 -2.90 14.89 9.67
C LYS A 86 -4.29 14.27 9.54
N GLY A 87 -4.54 13.17 10.23
CA GLY A 87 -5.80 12.45 10.16
C GLY A 87 -6.14 11.96 8.74
N PRO A 88 -7.45 11.73 8.45
CA PRO A 88 -7.88 11.18 7.17
C PRO A 88 -7.77 12.18 6.00
N ASP A 89 -7.63 13.46 6.30
CA ASP A 89 -7.72 14.53 5.31
C ASP A 89 -6.42 14.64 4.53
N ARG A 90 -6.43 14.11 3.31
CA ARG A 90 -5.36 14.33 2.34
C ARG A 90 -5.61 15.64 1.63
N LEU A 91 -4.69 16.60 1.76
CA LEU A 91 -4.69 17.78 0.89
C LEU A 91 -4.51 17.31 -0.57
N PRO A 92 -5.45 17.59 -1.48
CA PRO A 92 -5.47 17.01 -2.83
C PRO A 92 -4.23 17.31 -3.70
N LEU A 93 -3.45 18.34 -3.33
CA LEU A 93 -2.37 18.91 -4.15
C LEU A 93 -0.96 18.71 -3.57
N VAL A 94 -0.81 18.08 -2.40
CA VAL A 94 0.49 17.92 -1.72
C VAL A 94 0.67 16.45 -1.33
N ASN A 95 0.99 15.60 -2.31
CA ASN A 95 0.99 14.14 -2.16
C ASN A 95 2.39 13.49 -2.06
N ASP A 96 3.46 14.25 -1.83
CA ASP A 96 4.80 13.69 -2.06
C ASP A 96 5.43 12.99 -0.85
N VAL A 97 4.96 13.23 0.38
CA VAL A 97 5.51 12.53 1.56
C VAL A 97 4.41 11.81 2.34
N PRO A 98 4.47 10.46 2.42
CA PRO A 98 3.55 9.67 3.22
C PRO A 98 3.89 9.89 4.70
N ALA A 99 3.29 10.89 5.34
CA ALA A 99 3.51 11.17 6.75
C ALA A 99 2.18 11.45 7.44
N ASP A 100 1.91 10.69 8.49
CA ASP A 100 0.70 10.74 9.30
C ASP A 100 0.88 11.75 10.46
N LEU A 101 2.13 11.90 10.92
CA LEU A 101 2.54 12.91 11.89
C LEU A 101 3.60 13.84 11.29
N ARG A 102 3.52 15.12 11.65
CA ARG A 102 4.57 16.12 11.38
C ARG A 102 5.01 16.77 12.68
N ILE A 103 6.30 16.66 13.01
CA ILE A 103 6.84 17.15 14.29
C ILE A 103 7.69 18.39 14.03
N ASP A 104 7.36 19.48 14.72
CA ASP A 104 8.02 20.80 14.65
C ASP A 104 8.23 21.31 13.21
N ARG A 105 7.37 20.89 12.29
CA ARG A 105 7.45 21.13 10.84
C ARG A 105 8.67 20.55 10.12
N VAL A 106 9.53 19.81 10.83
CA VAL A 106 10.79 19.25 10.34
C VAL A 106 10.67 17.76 10.08
N TYR A 107 10.24 16.99 11.08
CA TYR A 107 10.21 15.53 10.96
C TYR A 107 8.89 15.08 10.37
N LEU A 108 8.99 14.16 9.43
CA LEU A 108 7.87 13.53 8.75
C LEU A 108 7.84 12.06 9.17
N VAL A 109 6.75 11.64 9.82
CA VAL A 109 6.64 10.28 10.38
C VAL A 109 5.41 9.61 9.80
N SER A 110 5.62 8.44 9.20
CA SER A 110 4.55 7.51 8.80
C SER A 110 4.38 6.42 9.85
N CYS A 111 3.14 6.20 10.26
CA CYS A 111 2.75 5.14 11.17
C CYS A 111 2.29 3.92 10.37
N LYS A 112 3.14 2.90 10.23
CA LYS A 112 2.87 1.74 9.36
C LYS A 112 2.85 0.43 10.12
N TYR A 113 1.65 -0.06 10.40
CA TYR A 113 1.44 -1.30 11.14
C TYR A 113 1.04 -2.41 10.17
N LEU A 114 1.82 -3.50 10.13
CA LEU A 114 1.57 -4.77 9.43
C LEU A 114 1.56 -4.78 7.90
N SER A 115 1.76 -3.64 7.22
CA SER A 115 1.70 -3.59 5.75
C SER A 115 3.07 -3.61 5.06
N LYS A 116 3.27 -4.56 4.14
CA LYS A 116 4.39 -4.58 3.17
C LYS A 116 4.09 -3.81 1.88
N VAL A 117 2.89 -3.25 1.75
CA VAL A 117 2.47 -2.53 0.53
C VAL A 117 3.22 -1.20 0.46
N LEU A 118 3.97 -0.99 -0.61
CA LEU A 118 4.60 0.29 -0.95
C LEU A 118 3.60 1.19 -1.65
N HIS A 119 2.87 0.70 -2.65
CA HIS A 119 1.95 1.52 -3.43
C HIS A 119 0.62 0.82 -3.65
N ASN A 120 -0.45 1.61 -3.69
CA ASN A 120 -1.73 1.18 -4.23
C ASN A 120 -2.15 2.21 -5.29
N VAL A 121 -2.02 1.86 -6.56
CA VAL A 121 -2.18 2.79 -7.70
C VAL A 121 -2.99 2.16 -8.82
N ALA A 122 -3.48 2.97 -9.75
CA ALA A 122 -4.00 2.46 -11.01
C ALA A 122 -2.87 1.73 -11.78
N PRO A 123 -3.12 0.54 -12.37
CA PRO A 123 -2.11 -0.21 -13.12
C PRO A 123 -1.39 0.60 -14.19
N ALA A 124 -2.11 1.42 -14.97
CA ALA A 124 -1.52 2.30 -15.98
C ALA A 124 -0.49 3.29 -15.39
N GLY A 125 -0.74 3.81 -14.18
CA GLY A 125 0.18 4.72 -13.50
C GLY A 125 1.53 4.06 -13.17
N LEU A 126 1.54 2.74 -12.99
CA LEU A 126 2.77 1.97 -12.76
C LEU A 126 3.38 1.46 -14.07
N PHE A 127 2.63 0.67 -14.83
CA PHE A 127 3.17 -0.09 -15.97
C PHE A 127 3.43 0.79 -17.20
N ASP A 128 2.62 1.83 -17.42
CA ASP A 128 2.82 2.78 -18.51
C ASP A 128 3.56 4.04 -18.03
N GLY A 129 3.25 4.51 -16.82
CA GLY A 129 3.75 5.78 -16.28
C GLY A 129 5.00 5.68 -15.39
N GLY A 130 5.42 4.48 -14.99
CA GLY A 130 6.58 4.28 -14.11
C GLY A 130 6.51 5.04 -12.78
N LEU A 131 5.29 5.33 -12.29
CA LEU A 131 5.00 6.20 -11.13
C LEU A 131 5.43 7.67 -11.30
N ALA A 132 5.72 8.13 -12.52
CA ALA A 132 6.16 9.48 -12.82
C ALA A 132 4.95 10.45 -12.94
N GLY A 133 4.41 10.92 -11.81
CA GLY A 133 3.45 12.03 -11.80
C GLY A 133 2.01 11.67 -11.41
N ALA A 134 1.07 12.53 -11.82
CA ALA A 134 -0.35 12.42 -11.43
C ALA A 134 -0.93 11.06 -11.83
N SER A 135 -1.74 10.48 -10.93
CA SER A 135 -2.35 9.17 -11.14
C SER A 135 -3.11 9.14 -12.47
N ALA A 136 -2.71 8.26 -13.38
CA ALA A 136 -3.44 8.03 -14.62
C ALA A 136 -4.92 7.71 -14.29
N LYS A 137 -5.85 8.17 -15.15
CA LYS A 137 -7.28 7.85 -14.97
C LYS A 137 -7.42 6.34 -14.84
N ALA A 138 -8.17 5.90 -13.82
CA ALA A 138 -8.43 4.49 -13.62
C ALA A 138 -9.23 3.96 -14.83
N VAL A 139 -8.62 3.01 -15.56
CA VAL A 139 -9.23 2.27 -16.66
C VAL A 139 -9.48 0.83 -16.23
N ASP A 140 -10.35 0.11 -16.94
CA ASP A 140 -10.43 -1.34 -16.80
C ASP A 140 -9.17 -1.98 -17.38
N TRP A 141 -8.17 -2.19 -16.52
CA TRP A 141 -6.88 -2.73 -16.94
C TRP A 141 -6.99 -4.13 -17.53
N PHE A 142 -7.88 -4.97 -16.99
CA PHE A 142 -8.06 -6.32 -17.52
C PHE A 142 -8.64 -6.30 -18.93
N GLY A 143 -9.64 -5.45 -19.18
CA GLY A 143 -10.15 -5.24 -20.54
C GLY A 143 -9.10 -4.63 -21.47
N HIS A 144 -8.23 -3.77 -20.94
CA HIS A 144 -7.19 -3.09 -21.73
C HIS A 144 -6.07 -4.04 -22.19
N VAL A 145 -5.58 -4.92 -21.31
CA VAL A 145 -4.44 -5.81 -21.65
C VAL A 145 -4.88 -7.22 -22.03
N ALA A 146 -6.04 -7.69 -21.57
CA ALA A 146 -6.50 -9.07 -21.71
C ALA A 146 -7.99 -9.19 -22.02
N GLY A 147 -8.46 -8.44 -23.03
CA GLY A 147 -9.88 -8.37 -23.40
C GLY A 147 -10.50 -9.72 -23.75
N ASP A 148 -9.80 -10.57 -24.51
CA ASP A 148 -10.31 -11.88 -24.91
C ASP A 148 -10.41 -12.84 -23.72
N GLU A 149 -9.38 -12.87 -22.87
CA GLU A 149 -9.38 -13.69 -21.67
C GLU A 149 -10.40 -13.20 -20.64
N LEU A 150 -10.60 -11.88 -20.53
CA LEU A 150 -11.63 -11.30 -19.66
C LEU A 150 -13.03 -11.70 -20.14
N GLN A 151 -13.26 -11.64 -21.45
CA GLN A 151 -14.51 -12.10 -22.05
C GLN A 151 -14.73 -13.60 -21.80
N ALA A 152 -13.70 -14.44 -21.99
CA ALA A 152 -13.79 -15.87 -21.73
C ALA A 152 -14.10 -16.21 -20.27
N PHE A 153 -13.46 -15.51 -19.32
CA PHE A 153 -13.76 -15.64 -17.90
C PHE A 153 -15.19 -15.19 -17.56
N TYR A 154 -15.64 -14.07 -18.14
CA TYR A 154 -17.02 -13.60 -17.99
C TYR A 154 -18.03 -14.60 -18.57
N ASP A 155 -17.76 -15.16 -19.75
CA ASP A 155 -18.64 -16.16 -20.37
C ASP A 155 -18.74 -17.45 -19.55
N ALA A 156 -17.65 -17.88 -18.93
CA ALA A 156 -17.67 -19.00 -18.00
C ALA A 156 -18.54 -18.70 -16.77
N ALA A 157 -18.39 -17.52 -16.16
CA ALA A 157 -19.20 -17.09 -15.03
C ALA A 157 -20.69 -16.96 -15.41
N ARG A 158 -20.99 -16.37 -16.56
CA ARG A 158 -22.34 -16.20 -17.10
C ARG A 158 -23.02 -17.54 -17.36
N ARG A 159 -22.32 -18.50 -17.99
CA ARG A 159 -22.83 -19.87 -18.18
C ARG A 159 -23.08 -20.56 -16.85
N GLY A 160 -22.12 -20.52 -15.93
CA GLY A 160 -22.28 -21.15 -14.61
C GLY A 160 -23.50 -20.66 -13.83
N LEU A 161 -23.84 -19.38 -13.93
CA LEU A 161 -25.05 -18.82 -13.31
C LEU A 161 -26.33 -19.14 -14.07
N THR A 162 -26.26 -19.29 -15.39
CA THR A 162 -27.42 -19.66 -16.23
C THR A 162 -27.76 -21.13 -16.07
N ASP A 163 -26.76 -22.00 -16.02
CA ASP A 163 -26.88 -23.45 -15.95
C ASP A 163 -27.29 -23.93 -14.54
N ALA A 164 -27.05 -23.11 -13.50
CA ALA A 164 -27.47 -23.39 -12.13
C ALA A 164 -29.01 -23.34 -11.92
N GLY A 165 -29.78 -22.97 -12.94
CA GLY A 165 -31.24 -23.00 -12.94
C GLY A 165 -31.90 -21.73 -12.41
N ALA A 166 -33.24 -21.67 -12.50
CA ALA A 166 -34.03 -20.49 -12.14
C ALA A 166 -33.97 -20.14 -10.64
N ASP A 167 -33.59 -21.09 -9.79
CA ASP A 167 -33.43 -20.91 -8.34
C ASP A 167 -32.24 -20.02 -7.97
N VAL A 168 -31.28 -19.85 -8.89
CA VAL A 168 -30.09 -19.00 -8.72
C VAL A 168 -30.20 -17.69 -9.52
N LEU A 169 -30.88 -17.73 -10.67
CA LEU A 169 -31.06 -16.56 -11.53
C LEU A 169 -32.40 -16.61 -12.27
N ASP A 170 -33.29 -15.66 -11.99
CA ASP A 170 -34.56 -15.52 -12.71
C ASP A 170 -34.37 -14.87 -14.10
N ALA A 171 -35.46 -14.68 -14.86
CA ALA A 171 -35.39 -14.07 -16.19
C ALA A 171 -34.84 -12.63 -16.14
N ALA A 172 -35.26 -11.85 -15.14
CA ALA A 172 -34.79 -10.48 -14.97
C ALA A 172 -33.29 -10.42 -14.66
N GLY A 173 -32.78 -11.35 -13.85
CA GLY A 173 -31.36 -11.48 -13.54
C GLY A 173 -30.52 -11.90 -14.75
N ARG A 174 -31.07 -12.73 -15.65
CA ARG A 174 -30.41 -13.07 -16.93
C ARG A 174 -30.25 -11.85 -17.85
N ASP A 175 -31.24 -10.97 -17.88
CA ASP A 175 -31.20 -9.75 -18.68
C ASP A 175 -30.14 -8.75 -18.19
N LEU A 176 -29.68 -8.89 -16.93
CA LEU A 176 -28.56 -8.09 -16.38
C LEU A 176 -27.17 -8.57 -16.84
N LEU A 177 -27.08 -9.72 -17.51
CA LEU A 177 -25.83 -10.34 -17.95
C LEU A 177 -25.73 -10.32 -19.50
N PRO A 178 -25.25 -9.21 -20.09
CA PRO A 178 -25.12 -9.07 -21.55
C PRO A 178 -24.14 -10.09 -22.14
N ALA A 179 -24.13 -10.25 -23.46
CA ALA A 179 -23.17 -11.15 -24.13
C ALA A 179 -21.72 -10.67 -23.98
N ARG A 180 -21.50 -9.36 -23.94
CA ARG A 180 -20.17 -8.74 -23.88
C ARG A 180 -19.90 -8.19 -22.49
N VAL A 181 -18.73 -8.50 -21.93
CA VAL A 181 -18.31 -7.99 -20.61
C VAL A 181 -18.17 -6.46 -20.60
N THR A 182 -17.87 -5.85 -21.74
CA THR A 182 -17.78 -4.39 -21.92
C THR A 182 -19.11 -3.68 -21.71
N ASP A 183 -20.22 -4.38 -21.93
CA ASP A 183 -21.57 -3.84 -21.82
C ASP A 183 -22.15 -4.07 -20.41
N LEU A 184 -21.38 -4.70 -19.51
CA LEU A 184 -21.81 -5.08 -18.17
C LEU A 184 -22.04 -3.84 -17.28
N ALA A 185 -23.32 -3.54 -17.08
CA ALA A 185 -23.78 -2.48 -16.20
C ALA A 185 -23.54 -2.80 -14.72
N ARG A 186 -23.66 -1.78 -13.86
CA ARG A 186 -23.43 -1.91 -12.41
C ARG A 186 -24.28 -3.01 -11.76
N SER A 187 -25.55 -3.11 -12.11
CA SER A 187 -26.46 -4.13 -11.60
C SER A 187 -25.97 -5.56 -11.89
N GLY A 188 -25.48 -5.82 -13.10
CA GLY A 188 -24.87 -7.11 -13.45
C GLY A 188 -23.55 -7.38 -12.70
N ARG A 189 -22.73 -6.34 -12.47
CA ARG A 189 -21.50 -6.46 -11.65
C ARG A 189 -21.81 -6.83 -10.21
N ASP A 190 -22.81 -6.20 -9.60
CA ASP A 190 -23.21 -6.48 -8.22
C ASP A 190 -23.77 -7.91 -8.09
N LEU A 191 -24.50 -8.37 -9.11
CA LEU A 191 -24.98 -9.76 -9.21
C LEU A 191 -23.81 -10.77 -9.27
N LEU A 192 -22.85 -10.57 -10.18
CA LEU A 192 -21.67 -11.43 -10.28
C LEU A 192 -20.85 -11.43 -8.99
N LYS A 193 -20.67 -10.25 -8.38
CA LYS A 193 -19.93 -10.12 -7.12
C LYS A 193 -20.60 -10.92 -5.99
N GLY A 194 -21.93 -10.86 -5.89
CA GLY A 194 -22.70 -11.63 -4.92
C GLY A 194 -22.55 -13.13 -5.14
N ALA A 195 -22.67 -13.57 -6.39
CA ALA A 195 -22.68 -14.99 -6.73
C ALA A 195 -21.30 -15.66 -6.70
N LEU A 196 -20.23 -14.96 -7.08
CA LEU A 196 -18.87 -15.50 -7.11
C LEU A 196 -18.18 -15.49 -5.74
N GLY A 197 -18.71 -14.74 -4.78
CA GLY A 197 -18.19 -14.70 -3.40
C GLY A 197 -16.68 -14.42 -3.31
N ARG A 198 -16.04 -14.97 -2.27
CA ARG A 198 -14.58 -14.86 -2.06
C ARG A 198 -13.81 -15.96 -2.80
N SER A 199 -14.25 -17.21 -2.65
CA SER A 199 -13.65 -18.37 -3.28
C SER A 199 -14.27 -18.60 -4.65
N LEU A 200 -13.42 -18.75 -5.66
CA LEU A 200 -13.89 -18.99 -7.02
C LEU A 200 -14.43 -20.42 -7.14
N PRO A 201 -15.61 -20.63 -7.76
CA PRO A 201 -16.09 -21.97 -8.09
C PRO A 201 -15.14 -22.69 -9.05
N ALA A 202 -14.87 -23.98 -8.80
CA ALA A 202 -13.94 -24.81 -9.60
C ALA A 202 -14.12 -24.73 -11.13
N PRO A 203 -15.35 -24.68 -11.69
CA PRO A 203 -15.54 -24.54 -13.14
C PRO A 203 -14.97 -23.26 -13.75
N LEU A 204 -14.64 -22.26 -12.93
CA LEU A 204 -14.11 -20.98 -13.37
C LEU A 204 -12.59 -20.88 -13.20
N ASP A 205 -11.95 -21.86 -12.55
CA ASP A 205 -10.53 -21.81 -12.18
C ASP A 205 -9.64 -21.69 -13.43
N ASP A 206 -9.88 -22.50 -14.46
CA ASP A 206 -9.08 -22.48 -15.69
C ASP A 206 -9.21 -21.15 -16.44
N ALA A 207 -10.43 -20.63 -16.57
CA ALA A 207 -10.70 -19.37 -17.27
C ALA A 207 -10.10 -18.18 -16.50
N TYR A 208 -10.17 -18.20 -15.17
CA TYR A 208 -9.55 -17.18 -14.34
C TYR A 208 -8.01 -17.28 -14.35
N ALA A 209 -7.44 -18.49 -14.33
CA ALA A 209 -6.00 -18.71 -14.43
C ALA A 209 -5.46 -18.22 -15.78
N ALA A 210 -6.19 -18.46 -16.88
CA ALA A 210 -5.85 -17.94 -18.20
C ALA A 210 -5.83 -16.40 -18.23
N LEU A 211 -6.87 -15.76 -17.67
CA LEU A 211 -6.92 -14.31 -17.52
C LEU A 211 -5.75 -13.78 -16.68
N ALA A 212 -5.53 -14.37 -15.49
CA ALA A 212 -4.47 -13.95 -14.57
C ALA A 212 -3.09 -14.02 -15.24
N ARG A 213 -2.80 -15.10 -15.96
CA ARG A 213 -1.55 -15.29 -16.70
C ARG A 213 -1.40 -14.27 -17.81
N ALA A 214 -2.41 -14.10 -18.68
CA ALA A 214 -2.36 -13.15 -19.79
C ALA A 214 -2.16 -11.71 -19.29
N VAL A 215 -2.84 -11.33 -18.21
CA VAL A 215 -2.66 -10.00 -17.60
C VAL A 215 -1.25 -9.85 -17.03
N ALA A 216 -0.72 -10.85 -16.32
CA ALA A 216 0.63 -10.78 -15.78
C ALA A 216 1.69 -10.63 -16.88
N GLU A 217 1.64 -11.50 -17.90
CA GLU A 217 2.56 -11.50 -19.05
C GLU A 217 2.53 -10.14 -19.76
N ARG A 218 1.34 -9.71 -20.19
CA ARG A 218 1.19 -8.47 -20.97
C ARG A 218 1.47 -7.22 -20.13
N SER A 219 1.22 -7.23 -18.83
CA SER A 219 1.60 -6.11 -17.95
C SER A 219 3.12 -6.05 -17.73
N ALA A 220 3.78 -7.20 -17.60
CA ALA A 220 5.23 -7.27 -17.47
C ALA A 220 5.93 -6.80 -18.75
N ASP A 221 5.47 -7.24 -19.93
CA ASP A 221 5.99 -6.81 -21.23
C ASP A 221 5.85 -5.30 -21.41
N ARG A 222 4.68 -4.75 -21.07
CA ARG A 222 4.45 -3.30 -21.09
C ARG A 222 5.39 -2.56 -20.15
N TRP A 223 5.56 -3.05 -18.92
CA TRP A 223 6.47 -2.42 -17.97
C TRP A 223 7.91 -2.46 -18.45
N ALA A 224 8.37 -3.60 -18.96
CA ALA A 224 9.71 -3.75 -19.53
C ALA A 224 9.96 -2.76 -20.67
N ALA A 225 8.96 -2.54 -21.52
CA ALA A 225 9.04 -1.59 -22.63
C ALA A 225 9.12 -0.11 -22.17
N THR A 226 8.71 0.21 -20.94
CA THR A 226 8.73 1.59 -20.38
C THR A 226 9.92 1.86 -19.47
N LEU A 227 10.75 0.86 -19.14
CA LEU A 227 11.87 1.02 -18.20
C LEU A 227 12.91 2.05 -18.66
N GLY A 228 12.99 2.36 -19.95
CA GLY A 228 13.88 3.39 -20.46
C GLY A 228 15.36 3.12 -20.17
N ASP A 229 16.14 4.18 -20.01
CA ASP A 229 17.58 4.11 -19.72
C ASP A 229 17.88 3.83 -18.22
N ARG A 230 19.17 3.70 -17.88
CA ARG A 230 19.59 3.40 -16.49
C ARG A 230 19.14 4.49 -15.50
N ALA A 231 19.15 5.75 -15.89
CA ALA A 231 18.76 6.85 -15.00
C ALA A 231 17.24 6.86 -14.78
N GLU A 232 16.46 6.51 -15.79
CA GLU A 232 15.00 6.33 -15.67
C GLU A 232 14.65 5.15 -14.77
N ARG A 233 15.35 4.02 -14.89
CA ARG A 233 15.21 2.86 -13.98
C ARG A 233 15.57 3.19 -12.54
N GLU A 234 16.61 4.00 -12.33
CA GLU A 234 17.02 4.44 -11.00
C GLU A 234 15.97 5.35 -10.36
N ARG A 235 15.42 6.30 -11.12
CA ARG A 235 14.28 7.13 -10.68
C ARG A 235 13.03 6.30 -10.39
N LEU A 236 12.72 5.30 -11.21
CA LEU A 236 11.64 4.35 -10.96
C LEU A 236 11.85 3.61 -9.65
N LEU A 237 13.07 3.09 -9.40
CA LEU A 237 13.39 2.39 -8.16
C LEU A 237 13.18 3.30 -6.94
N TRP A 238 13.63 4.55 -6.98
CA TRP A 238 13.39 5.50 -5.90
C TRP A 238 11.91 5.72 -5.63
N ARG A 239 11.10 5.88 -6.69
CA ARG A 239 9.65 6.00 -6.56
C ARG A 239 9.01 4.74 -5.97
N LEU A 240 9.43 3.55 -6.42
CA LEU A 240 9.00 2.28 -5.83
C LEU A 240 9.31 2.24 -4.33
N LEU A 241 10.56 2.50 -3.96
CA LEU A 241 11.03 2.54 -2.57
C LEU A 241 10.56 3.76 -1.77
N ARG A 242 9.77 4.64 -2.38
CA ARG A 242 9.25 5.88 -1.78
C ARG A 242 10.35 6.79 -1.23
N LEU A 243 11.47 6.90 -1.92
CA LEU A 243 12.47 7.93 -1.60
C LEU A 243 11.96 9.27 -2.12
N GLY A 244 11.82 10.24 -1.23
CA GLY A 244 11.25 11.56 -1.52
C GLY A 244 12.26 12.69 -1.45
N GLY A 245 11.79 13.93 -1.66
CA GLY A 245 12.64 15.13 -1.58
C GLY A 245 13.12 15.48 -0.16
N ALA A 246 12.61 14.80 0.87
CA ALA A 246 13.05 14.94 2.25
C ALA A 246 13.09 13.55 2.92
N PRO A 247 14.03 13.32 3.85
CA PRO A 247 14.04 12.09 4.62
C PRO A 247 12.77 12.04 5.50
N TYR A 248 12.27 10.85 5.72
CA TYR A 248 11.12 10.62 6.60
C TYR A 248 11.31 9.32 7.37
N PHE A 249 10.49 9.13 8.39
CA PHE A 249 10.60 8.01 9.29
C PHE A 249 9.38 7.13 9.18
N VAL A 250 9.60 5.82 9.24
CA VAL A 250 8.53 4.83 9.32
C VAL A 250 8.58 4.22 10.71
N LEU A 251 7.55 4.50 11.50
CA LEU A 251 7.35 3.92 12.82
C LEU A 251 6.17 2.96 12.77
N GLY A 252 6.34 1.78 13.32
CA GLY A 252 5.30 0.78 13.26
C GLY A 252 5.78 -0.57 13.68
N ALA A 253 5.20 -1.60 13.07
CA ALA A 253 5.34 -2.94 13.58
C ALA A 253 5.06 -3.97 12.48
N SER A 254 5.94 -4.95 12.34
CA SER A 254 5.67 -6.17 11.59
C SER A 254 5.00 -7.20 12.51
N ALA A 255 4.69 -8.40 12.01
CA ALA A 255 4.16 -9.48 12.84
C ALA A 255 5.13 -9.89 13.97
N SER A 256 6.45 -9.77 13.76
CA SER A 256 7.49 -10.30 14.65
C SER A 256 8.43 -9.25 15.26
N SER A 257 8.43 -8.01 14.78
CA SER A 257 9.38 -6.98 15.23
C SER A 257 8.82 -5.55 15.11
N PRO A 258 9.31 -4.59 15.92
CA PRO A 258 9.08 -3.18 15.65
C PRO A 258 9.74 -2.80 14.32
N MET A 259 9.09 -1.89 13.59
CA MET A 259 9.62 -1.28 12.37
C MET A 259 9.88 0.19 12.69
N ARG A 260 11.15 0.56 12.79
CA ARG A 260 11.60 1.91 13.13
C ARG A 260 12.71 2.26 12.17
N LEU A 261 12.36 2.98 11.12
CA LEU A 261 13.25 3.21 9.99
C LEU A 261 13.37 4.70 9.71
N ARG A 262 14.58 5.14 9.36
CA ARG A 262 14.81 6.36 8.60
C ARG A 262 14.93 5.99 7.13
N ILE A 263 14.23 6.73 6.28
CA ILE A 263 14.23 6.54 4.83
C ILE A 263 15.01 7.68 4.20
N ASP A 264 16.01 7.33 3.40
CA ASP A 264 16.87 8.25 2.66
C ASP A 264 16.12 9.05 1.60
N THR A 265 16.73 10.16 1.20
CA THR A 265 16.39 10.86 -0.05
C THR A 265 17.10 10.22 -1.25
N PRO A 266 16.69 10.50 -2.50
CA PRO A 266 17.49 10.15 -3.67
C PRO A 266 18.94 10.65 -3.61
N TRP A 267 19.18 11.82 -3.00
CA TRP A 267 20.53 12.36 -2.87
C TRP A 267 21.39 11.46 -1.96
N ASP A 268 20.90 11.16 -0.75
CA ASP A 268 21.60 10.29 0.21
C ASP A 268 21.84 8.91 -0.40
N TRP A 269 20.82 8.37 -1.07
CA TRP A 269 20.89 7.09 -1.75
C TRP A 269 21.99 7.06 -2.82
N GLN A 270 22.10 8.11 -3.65
CA GLN A 270 23.11 8.17 -4.71
C GLN A 270 24.54 8.28 -4.20
N GLN A 271 24.77 8.86 -3.02
CA GLN A 271 26.11 8.92 -2.43
C GLN A 271 26.67 7.52 -2.18
N ARG A 272 25.83 6.61 -1.69
CA ARG A 272 26.26 5.25 -1.31
C ARG A 272 25.96 4.19 -2.36
N TYR A 273 24.83 4.27 -3.03
CA TYR A 273 24.33 3.21 -3.90
C TYR A 273 24.36 3.57 -5.39
N ARG A 274 24.44 2.54 -6.23
CA ARG A 274 24.32 2.67 -7.70
C ARG A 274 23.48 1.54 -8.27
N LEU A 275 22.47 1.88 -9.07
CA LEU A 275 21.71 0.87 -9.79
C LEU A 275 22.59 0.18 -10.87
N LYS A 276 22.60 -1.15 -10.85
CA LYS A 276 23.25 -2.01 -11.86
C LYS A 276 22.25 -2.54 -12.87
N ALA A 277 21.14 -3.10 -12.40
CA ALA A 277 20.11 -3.70 -13.23
C ALA A 277 18.74 -3.52 -12.57
N PHE A 278 17.70 -3.42 -13.40
CA PHE A 278 16.30 -3.45 -12.99
C PHE A 278 15.55 -4.34 -13.96
N GLU A 279 14.88 -5.36 -13.44
CA GLU A 279 14.26 -6.44 -14.20
C GLU A 279 12.83 -6.65 -13.72
N VAL A 280 11.94 -7.02 -14.64
CA VAL A 280 10.52 -7.32 -14.37
C VAL A 280 10.11 -8.56 -15.15
N TRP A 281 9.25 -9.40 -14.57
CA TRP A 281 8.77 -10.61 -15.23
C TRP A 281 7.42 -11.05 -14.65
N PRO A 282 6.58 -11.77 -15.41
CA PRO A 282 5.34 -12.32 -14.88
C PRO A 282 5.62 -13.51 -13.96
N GLU A 283 4.79 -13.70 -12.93
CA GLU A 283 4.82 -14.89 -12.09
C GLU A 283 3.54 -15.71 -12.30
N PRO A 284 3.65 -17.02 -12.59
CA PRO A 284 2.51 -17.92 -12.55
C PRO A 284 2.00 -18.05 -11.10
N ALA A 285 0.89 -17.39 -10.81
CA ALA A 285 0.23 -17.42 -9.51
C ALA A 285 -1.29 -17.54 -9.68
N GLY A 286 -2.02 -17.80 -8.59
CA GLY A 286 -3.49 -17.81 -8.59
C GLY A 286 -4.15 -16.44 -8.83
N GLN A 287 -3.37 -15.41 -9.16
CA GLN A 287 -3.80 -14.07 -9.54
C GLN A 287 -2.74 -13.45 -10.45
N ALA A 288 -3.05 -12.33 -11.10
CA ALA A 288 -2.09 -11.64 -11.95
C ALA A 288 -0.99 -10.99 -11.10
N VAL A 289 0.24 -11.51 -11.21
CA VAL A 289 1.42 -11.03 -10.47
C VAL A 289 2.56 -10.69 -11.41
N VAL A 290 3.17 -9.51 -11.22
CA VAL A 290 4.40 -9.09 -11.89
C VAL A 290 5.50 -8.90 -10.85
N ARG A 291 6.59 -9.64 -10.97
CA ARG A 291 7.77 -9.52 -10.12
C ARG A 291 8.68 -8.40 -10.61
N TRP A 292 9.42 -7.80 -9.68
CA TRP A 292 10.50 -6.87 -10.01
C TRP A 292 11.71 -7.11 -9.13
N GLN A 293 12.89 -6.82 -9.69
CA GLN A 293 14.17 -6.92 -9.00
C GLN A 293 15.08 -5.76 -9.39
N ALA A 294 15.79 -5.23 -8.41
CA ALA A 294 16.87 -4.27 -8.61
C ALA A 294 18.17 -4.81 -8.01
N SER A 295 19.22 -4.85 -8.83
CA SER A 295 20.59 -5.13 -8.39
C SER A 295 21.30 -3.80 -8.16
N VAL A 296 21.80 -3.59 -6.95
CA VAL A 296 22.33 -2.30 -6.49
C VAL A 296 23.72 -2.52 -5.90
N ALA A 297 24.72 -1.79 -6.39
CA ALA A 297 26.04 -1.78 -5.75
C ALA A 297 26.01 -0.87 -4.53
N ASP A 298 26.47 -1.37 -3.39
CA ASP A 298 26.78 -0.61 -2.19
C ASP A 298 28.27 -0.25 -2.20
N ARG A 299 28.57 1.04 -2.42
CA ARG A 299 29.96 1.52 -2.52
C ARG A 299 30.72 1.41 -1.19
N ASP A 300 30.03 1.55 -0.08
CA ASP A 300 30.65 1.55 1.25
C ASP A 300 30.97 0.11 1.68
N ALA A 301 30.04 -0.81 1.45
CA ALA A 301 30.23 -2.22 1.79
C ALA A 301 31.02 -3.00 0.72
N GLY A 302 31.17 -2.45 -0.49
CA GLY A 302 31.86 -3.12 -1.61
C GLY A 302 31.13 -4.36 -2.14
N VAL A 303 29.82 -4.47 -1.91
CA VAL A 303 29.00 -5.63 -2.29
C VAL A 303 27.79 -5.21 -3.13
N ASP A 304 27.29 -6.15 -3.94
CA ASP A 304 26.02 -5.98 -4.64
C ASP A 304 24.87 -6.52 -3.77
N VAL A 305 23.84 -5.69 -3.58
CA VAL A 305 22.62 -5.99 -2.84
C VAL A 305 21.47 -6.13 -3.83
N THR A 306 20.58 -7.10 -3.58
CA THR A 306 19.39 -7.33 -4.42
C THR A 306 18.14 -6.92 -3.66
N THR A 307 17.35 -6.03 -4.26
CA THR A 307 16.02 -5.65 -3.76
C THR A 307 14.93 -6.24 -4.63
N ARG A 308 13.94 -6.89 -4.04
CA ARG A 308 12.86 -7.59 -4.73
C ARG A 308 11.50 -7.16 -4.22
N GLY A 309 10.53 -7.23 -5.12
CA GLY A 309 9.13 -7.10 -4.77
C GLY A 309 8.24 -7.68 -5.87
N HIS A 310 6.95 -7.49 -5.70
CA HIS A 310 5.96 -7.91 -6.67
C HIS A 310 4.79 -6.93 -6.73
N VAL A 311 4.01 -7.04 -7.79
CA VAL A 311 2.80 -6.26 -8.02
C VAL A 311 1.66 -7.23 -8.18
N GLU A 312 0.65 -7.13 -7.32
CA GLU A 312 -0.62 -7.83 -7.50
C GLU A 312 -1.58 -6.92 -8.27
N ILE A 313 -2.12 -7.41 -9.39
CA ILE A 313 -3.16 -6.71 -10.15
C ILE A 313 -4.50 -7.37 -9.82
N ARG A 314 -5.43 -6.60 -9.26
CA ARG A 314 -6.73 -7.13 -8.81
C ARG A 314 -7.85 -6.12 -8.96
N TRP A 315 -9.09 -6.59 -9.02
CA TRP A 315 -10.25 -5.71 -8.89
C TRP A 315 -10.31 -5.03 -7.51
N SER A 316 -10.65 -3.75 -7.51
CA SER A 316 -10.98 -3.05 -6.28
C SER A 316 -12.38 -3.49 -5.80
N HIS A 317 -12.45 -4.18 -4.67
CA HIS A 317 -13.70 -4.64 -4.02
C HIS A 317 -14.38 -5.90 -4.60
N GLY A 318 -13.62 -6.80 -5.23
CA GLY A 318 -14.10 -8.12 -5.67
C GLY A 318 -14.22 -8.25 -7.19
N ARG A 319 -14.31 -9.49 -7.69
CA ARG A 319 -14.28 -9.77 -9.14
C ARG A 319 -15.42 -9.05 -9.87
N PHE A 320 -15.13 -8.52 -11.06
CA PHE A 320 -16.02 -7.67 -11.87
C PHE A 320 -16.48 -6.36 -11.18
N SER A 321 -15.91 -5.99 -10.04
CA SER A 321 -16.26 -4.78 -9.29
C SER A 321 -15.13 -3.76 -9.32
N GLY A 322 -15.48 -2.49 -9.56
CA GLY A 322 -14.51 -1.39 -9.63
C GLY A 322 -13.49 -1.53 -10.77
N ASN A 323 -12.62 -0.53 -10.87
CA ASN A 323 -11.46 -0.61 -11.75
C ASN A 323 -10.35 -1.43 -11.06
N PRO A 324 -9.54 -2.19 -11.81
CA PRO A 324 -8.39 -2.86 -11.24
C PRO A 324 -7.39 -1.89 -10.59
N GLU A 325 -6.75 -2.35 -9.53
CA GLU A 325 -5.67 -1.68 -8.79
C GLU A 325 -4.39 -2.53 -8.89
N ALA A 326 -3.24 -1.85 -8.88
CA ALA A 326 -1.91 -2.46 -8.77
C ALA A 326 -1.38 -2.20 -7.35
N LYS A 327 -1.24 -3.27 -6.56
CA LYS A 327 -0.63 -3.22 -5.23
C LYS A 327 0.83 -3.64 -5.33
N VAL A 328 1.73 -2.71 -5.09
CA VAL A 328 3.17 -2.95 -5.09
C VAL A 328 3.59 -3.39 -3.69
N TYR A 329 4.21 -4.56 -3.57
CA TYR A 329 4.75 -5.12 -2.34
C TYR A 329 6.27 -5.12 -2.37
N LEU A 330 6.86 -4.99 -1.19
CA LEU A 330 8.28 -5.19 -0.95
C LEU A 330 8.50 -6.57 -0.34
N ASP A 331 9.28 -7.40 -1.03
CA ASP A 331 9.59 -8.76 -0.57
C ASP A 331 10.89 -8.79 0.25
N THR A 332 11.86 -7.95 -0.13
CA THR A 332 13.10 -7.77 0.63
C THR A 332 12.81 -7.27 2.05
N PRO A 333 13.38 -7.87 3.11
CA PRO A 333 13.25 -7.35 4.46
C PRO A 333 13.71 -5.90 4.55
N HIS A 334 12.94 -5.03 5.23
CA HIS A 334 13.22 -3.59 5.27
C HIS A 334 14.66 -3.23 5.68
N ALA A 335 15.27 -3.98 6.61
CA ALA A 335 16.65 -3.76 7.06
C ALA A 335 17.73 -4.06 6.00
N GLN A 336 17.35 -4.69 4.88
CA GLN A 336 18.23 -5.04 3.77
C GLN A 336 17.96 -4.16 2.53
N VAL A 337 17.04 -3.20 2.62
CA VAL A 337 16.65 -2.35 1.50
C VAL A 337 17.59 -1.15 1.44
N PRO A 338 18.28 -0.90 0.30
CA PRO A 338 19.13 0.26 0.13
C PRO A 338 18.37 1.58 0.41
N GLY A 339 18.92 2.37 1.33
CA GLY A 339 18.33 3.64 1.78
C GLY A 339 17.35 3.53 2.95
N TYR A 340 17.14 2.33 3.50
CA TYR A 340 16.32 2.12 4.70
C TYR A 340 17.25 1.81 5.87
N HIS A 341 17.26 2.67 6.87
CA HIS A 341 18.18 2.57 8.01
C HIS A 341 17.38 2.31 9.28
N GLY A 342 17.81 1.35 10.09
CA GLY A 342 17.24 1.15 11.41
C GLY A 342 17.49 2.38 12.28
N LEU A 343 16.46 2.82 13.02
CA LEU A 343 16.59 3.93 13.94
C LEU A 343 17.53 3.54 15.09
N THR A 344 18.62 4.29 15.28
CA THR A 344 19.59 4.10 16.38
C THR A 344 19.32 5.03 17.55
#